data_AF-A0AAN4IDZ7-F1
#
_entry.id   AF-A0AAN4IDZ7-F1
#
_cell.length_a   1.000
_cell.length_b   1.000
_cell.length_c   1.000
_cell.angle_alpha   90.00
_cell.angle_beta   90.00
_cell.angle_gamma   90.00
#
_symmetry.space_group_name_H-M   'P 1'
#
loop_
_entity.id
_entity.type
_entity.pdbx_description
1 polymer ?
#
loop_
_entity_poly.entity_id
_entity_poly.type
_entity_poly.pdbx_seq_one_letter_code
_entity_poly.pdbx_strand_id
1 'polypeptide(L)'
;MKNEKRLRIVVVLYLLIICVLGRLIFMIPNQRYLNILNIDDFYVTSCIVLLAITLLIFFFVKGSVGKKLWMTIFFSIIIFTISAVYFYSNLPQYTYEEAAKKVANAEKQKGKSVQLQIPMYREDKLGVGKESFLQMTNHTYYIYLNVDDKPLVFKFNPLSGQFEEVTGERVLEEYEVQ
;
A
#
# COMPACT_ATOMS: atom_id res chain seq x y z
N MET A 1 -19.83 -40.03 2.61
CA MET A 1 -19.72 -39.16 3.80
C MET A 1 -18.31 -38.96 4.37
N LYS A 2 -17.50 -39.98 4.71
CA LYS A 2 -16.15 -39.77 5.31
C LYS A 2 -15.18 -38.98 4.42
N ASN A 3 -15.16 -39.26 3.11
CA ASN A 3 -14.27 -38.56 2.16
C ASN A 3 -14.69 -37.11 1.91
N GLU A 4 -15.98 -36.78 1.96
CA GLU A 4 -16.47 -35.41 1.75
C GLU A 4 -16.14 -34.49 2.92
N LYS A 5 -16.28 -34.99 4.16
CA LYS A 5 -15.86 -34.24 5.35
C LYS A 5 -14.36 -33.96 5.32
N ARG A 6 -13.56 -34.97 4.95
CA ARG A 6 -12.09 -34.82 4.79
C ARG A 6 -11.74 -33.81 3.71
N LEU A 7 -12.44 -33.82 2.57
CA LEU A 7 -12.19 -32.86 1.49
C LEU A 7 -12.59 -31.42 1.85
N ARG A 8 -13.68 -31.21 2.61
CA ARG A 8 -14.04 -29.87 3.12
C ARG A 8 -12.99 -29.30 4.06
N ILE A 9 -12.44 -30.13 4.95
CA ILE A 9 -11.35 -29.73 5.84
C ILE A 9 -10.12 -29.31 5.02
N VAL A 10 -9.78 -30.06 3.96
CA VAL A 10 -8.67 -29.72 3.06
C VAL A 10 -8.89 -28.37 2.37
N VAL A 11 -10.11 -28.07 1.92
CA VAL A 11 -10.44 -26.77 1.32
C VAL A 11 -10.26 -25.63 2.31
N VAL A 12 -10.74 -25.80 3.55
CA VAL A 12 -10.60 -24.77 4.60
C VAL A 12 -9.13 -24.54 4.95
N LEU A 13 -8.36 -25.62 5.14
CA LEU A 13 -6.92 -25.54 5.38
C LEU A 13 -6.18 -24.84 4.23
N TYR A 14 -6.56 -25.17 3.00
CA TYR A 14 -6.01 -24.53 1.81
C TYR A 14 -6.27 -23.02 1.79
N LEU A 15 -7.50 -22.58 2.03
CA LEU A 15 -7.85 -21.16 2.10
C LEU A 15 -7.06 -20.45 3.21
N LEU A 16 -6.92 -21.07 4.38
CA LEU A 16 -6.11 -20.51 5.47
C LEU A 16 -4.65 -20.33 5.06
N ILE A 17 -4.04 -21.37 4.47
CA ILE A 17 -2.65 -21.30 3.98
C ILE A 17 -2.50 -20.20 2.94
N ILE A 18 -3.44 -20.09 1.99
CA ILE A 18 -3.38 -19.05 0.95
C ILE A 18 -3.56 -17.65 1.50
N CYS A 19 -4.46 -17.43 2.47
CA CYS A 19 -4.56 -16.12 3.10
C CYS A 19 -3.23 -15.75 3.77
N VAL A 20 -2.60 -16.66 4.50
CA VAL A 20 -1.30 -16.40 5.14
C VAL A 20 -0.19 -16.14 4.11
N LEU A 21 -0.07 -17.00 3.09
CA LEU A 21 0.97 -16.87 2.05
C LEU A 21 0.73 -15.66 1.14
N GLY A 22 -0.53 -15.32 0.87
CA GLY A 22 -0.92 -14.18 0.05
C GLY A 22 -0.41 -12.85 0.63
N ARG A 23 -0.35 -12.73 1.96
CA ARG A 23 0.23 -11.56 2.63
C ARG A 23 1.71 -11.35 2.26
N LEU A 24 2.47 -12.43 2.07
CA LEU A 24 3.89 -12.34 1.71
C LEU A 24 4.10 -11.72 0.32
N ILE A 25 3.17 -11.93 -0.61
CA ILE A 25 3.23 -11.38 -1.98
C ILE A 25 3.26 -9.84 -1.94
N PHE A 26 2.57 -9.22 -0.98
CA PHE A 26 2.51 -7.76 -0.85
C PHE A 26 3.59 -7.18 0.09
N MET A 27 4.26 -8.00 0.91
CA MET A 27 5.30 -7.55 1.85
C MET A 27 6.72 -7.47 1.25
N ILE A 28 7.05 -8.28 0.24
CA ILE A 28 8.42 -8.42 -0.28
C ILE A 28 9.08 -7.12 -0.84
N PRO A 29 8.39 -6.10 -1.39
CA PRO A 29 9.05 -4.91 -1.96
C PRO A 29 9.14 -3.74 -0.98
N ASN A 30 8.63 -3.93 0.25
CA ASN A 30 8.08 -2.85 1.05
C ASN A 30 9.14 -1.90 1.63
N GLN A 31 10.43 -2.27 1.64
CA GLN A 31 11.45 -1.45 2.30
C GLN A 31 11.75 -0.10 1.62
N ARG A 32 11.43 0.09 0.34
CA ARG A 32 11.67 1.37 -0.35
C ARG A 32 10.52 2.37 -0.24
N TYR A 33 9.32 1.89 0.04
CA TYR A 33 8.09 2.69 0.10
C TYR A 33 7.51 2.69 1.52
N LEU A 34 8.41 2.63 2.51
CA LEU A 34 8.30 1.91 3.79
C LEU A 34 6.96 1.95 4.51
N ASN A 35 6.15 3.02 4.43
CA ASN A 35 4.84 3.01 5.07
C ASN A 35 3.72 3.73 4.29
N ILE A 36 3.85 3.93 2.97
CA ILE A 36 2.78 4.59 2.20
C ILE A 36 1.90 3.65 1.38
N LEU A 37 2.36 2.41 1.18
CA LEU A 37 1.62 1.44 0.37
C LEU A 37 0.44 0.88 1.17
N ASN A 38 -0.74 0.88 0.57
CA ASN A 38 -1.95 0.37 1.19
C ASN A 38 -2.05 -1.18 1.09
N ILE A 39 -1.04 -1.87 1.62
CA ILE A 39 -0.91 -3.34 1.50
C ILE A 39 -2.13 -4.06 2.08
N ASP A 40 -2.64 -3.57 3.20
CA ASP A 40 -3.74 -4.21 3.92
C ASP A 40 -5.04 -4.18 3.10
N ASP A 41 -5.38 -3.07 2.43
CA ASP A 41 -6.60 -3.03 1.61
C ASP A 41 -6.53 -3.95 0.39
N PHE A 42 -5.37 -4.03 -0.29
CA PHE A 42 -5.21 -4.94 -1.43
C PHE A 42 -5.24 -6.41 -1.00
N TYR A 43 -4.63 -6.72 0.14
CA TYR A 43 -4.67 -8.06 0.72
C TYR A 43 -6.09 -8.45 1.14
N VAL A 44 -6.76 -7.61 1.93
CA VAL A 44 -8.13 -7.84 2.43
C VAL A 44 -9.10 -7.96 1.25
N THR A 45 -9.00 -7.08 0.25
CA THR A 45 -9.86 -7.15 -0.94
C THR A 45 -9.65 -8.46 -1.70
N SER A 46 -8.40 -8.88 -1.90
CA SER A 46 -8.10 -10.15 -2.57
C SER A 46 -8.68 -11.35 -1.82
N CYS A 47 -8.61 -11.35 -0.48
CA CYS A 47 -9.24 -12.37 0.36
C CYS A 47 -10.77 -12.36 0.27
N ILE A 48 -11.41 -11.19 0.29
CA ILE A 48 -12.87 -11.07 0.16
C ILE A 48 -13.34 -11.59 -1.20
N VAL A 49 -12.65 -11.21 -2.28
CA VAL A 49 -12.96 -11.68 -3.64
C VAL A 49 -12.79 -13.20 -3.75
N LEU A 50 -11.72 -13.76 -3.17
CA LEU A 50 -11.51 -15.19 -3.11
C LEU A 50 -12.62 -15.91 -2.35
N LEU A 51 -13.04 -15.39 -1.20
CA LEU A 51 -14.15 -15.95 -0.42
C LEU A 51 -15.45 -15.95 -1.23
N ALA A 52 -15.80 -14.82 -1.86
CA ALA A 52 -17.00 -14.71 -2.68
C ALA A 52 -17.01 -15.71 -3.84
N ILE A 53 -15.89 -15.81 -4.59
CA ILE A 53 -15.75 -16.76 -5.71
C ILE A 53 -15.81 -18.20 -5.21
N THR A 54 -15.17 -18.50 -4.09
CA THR A 54 -15.21 -19.84 -3.49
C THR A 54 -16.65 -20.22 -3.12
N LEU A 55 -17.40 -19.33 -2.48
CA LEU A 55 -18.81 -19.56 -2.15
C LEU A 55 -19.64 -19.80 -3.42
N LEU A 56 -19.44 -18.99 -4.47
CA LEU A 56 -20.13 -19.18 -5.75
C LEU A 56 -19.86 -20.55 -6.37
N ILE A 57 -18.59 -20.99 -6.38
CA ILE A 57 -18.21 -22.32 -6.87
C ILE A 57 -18.88 -23.43 -6.06
N PHE A 58 -18.91 -23.27 -4.73
CA PHE A 58 -19.50 -24.28 -3.86
C PHE A 58 -21.02 -24.41 -4.00
N PHE A 59 -21.75 -23.30 -4.13
CA PHE A 59 -23.21 -23.30 -4.22
C PHE A 59 -23.76 -23.51 -5.62
N PHE A 60 -23.14 -22.93 -6.67
CA PHE A 60 -23.76 -22.86 -8.00
C PHE A 60 -23.12 -23.79 -9.04
N VAL A 61 -21.85 -24.18 -8.88
CA VAL A 61 -21.19 -25.04 -9.86
C VAL A 61 -21.58 -26.50 -9.64
N LYS A 62 -22.10 -27.15 -10.67
CA LYS A 62 -22.33 -28.61 -10.68
C LYS A 62 -20.99 -29.33 -10.90
N GLY A 63 -20.71 -30.34 -10.07
CA GLY A 63 -19.49 -31.14 -10.20
C GLY A 63 -19.09 -31.80 -8.89
N SER A 64 -18.09 -32.68 -8.98
CA SER A 64 -17.50 -33.32 -7.81
C SER A 64 -16.79 -32.28 -6.93
N VAL A 65 -16.68 -32.58 -5.63
CA VAL A 65 -15.99 -31.69 -4.67
C VAL A 65 -14.52 -31.48 -5.08
N GLY A 66 -13.88 -32.47 -5.69
CA GLY A 66 -12.51 -32.34 -6.23
C GLY A 66 -12.42 -31.34 -7.39
N LYS A 67 -13.41 -31.30 -8.29
CA LYS A 67 -13.47 -30.29 -9.37
C LYS A 67 -13.63 -28.88 -8.80
N LYS A 68 -14.47 -28.72 -7.76
CA LYS A 68 -14.66 -27.44 -7.05
C LYS A 68 -13.40 -26.96 -6.36
N LEU A 69 -12.65 -27.88 -5.73
CA LEU A 69 -11.35 -27.57 -5.11
C LEU A 69 -10.35 -27.07 -6.16
N TRP A 70 -10.20 -27.79 -7.28
CA TRP A 70 -9.31 -27.38 -8.37
C TRP A 70 -9.69 -26.03 -8.97
N MET A 71 -10.99 -25.75 -9.13
CA MET A 71 -11.45 -24.43 -9.57
C MET A 71 -11.09 -23.36 -8.55
N THR A 72 -11.29 -23.61 -7.26
CA THR A 72 -10.93 -22.67 -6.19
C THR A 72 -9.44 -22.34 -6.22
N ILE A 73 -8.58 -23.36 -6.41
CA ILE A 73 -7.14 -23.19 -6.57
C ILE A 73 -6.79 -22.33 -7.79
N PHE A 74 -7.41 -22.63 -8.93
CA PHE A 74 -7.18 -21.90 -10.16
C PHE A 74 -7.59 -20.42 -10.02
N PHE A 75 -8.76 -20.15 -9.45
CA PHE A 75 -9.23 -18.78 -9.24
C PHE A 75 -8.42 -18.04 -8.19
N SER A 76 -7.94 -18.70 -7.12
CA SER A 76 -7.07 -18.03 -6.15
C SER A 76 -5.78 -17.53 -6.79
N ILE A 77 -5.18 -18.34 -7.68
CA ILE A 77 -3.98 -17.92 -8.41
C ILE A 77 -4.30 -16.67 -9.25
N ILE A 78 -5.39 -16.69 -10.03
CA ILE A 78 -5.80 -15.55 -10.86
C ILE A 78 -6.02 -14.30 -10.02
N ILE A 79 -6.77 -14.39 -8.93
CA ILE A 79 -7.10 -13.23 -8.07
C ILE A 79 -5.82 -12.62 -7.52
N PHE A 80 -4.96 -13.43 -6.89
CA PHE A 80 -3.71 -12.92 -6.31
C PHE A 80 -2.75 -12.40 -7.39
N THR A 81 -2.70 -13.03 -8.57
CA THR A 81 -1.88 -12.52 -9.69
C THR A 81 -2.40 -11.17 -10.19
N ILE A 82 -3.71 -11.00 -10.41
CA ILE A 82 -4.27 -9.72 -10.87
C ILE A 82 -4.04 -8.63 -9.83
N SER A 83 -4.34 -8.92 -8.56
CA SER A 83 -4.13 -7.98 -7.46
C SER A 83 -2.66 -7.60 -7.32
N ALA A 84 -1.74 -8.57 -7.39
CA ALA A 84 -0.32 -8.31 -7.35
C ALA A 84 0.13 -7.47 -8.55
N VAL A 85 -0.21 -7.87 -9.78
CA VAL A 85 0.16 -7.10 -10.98
C VAL A 85 -0.34 -5.66 -10.87
N TYR A 86 -1.60 -5.46 -10.46
CA TYR A 86 -2.13 -4.13 -10.22
C TYR A 86 -1.34 -3.39 -9.14
N PHE A 87 -1.05 -4.05 -8.01
CA PHE A 87 -0.24 -3.52 -6.90
C PHE A 87 1.14 -3.03 -7.37
N TYR A 88 1.85 -3.88 -8.09
CA TYR A 88 3.21 -3.64 -8.55
C TYR A 88 3.29 -2.66 -9.72
N SER A 89 2.30 -2.64 -10.61
CA SER A 89 2.27 -1.75 -11.77
C SER A 89 1.93 -0.30 -11.42
N ASN A 90 1.30 -0.05 -10.26
CA ASN A 90 0.96 1.31 -9.83
C ASN A 90 1.81 1.80 -8.65
N LEU A 91 2.96 1.15 -8.40
CA LEU A 91 3.89 1.61 -7.37
C LEU A 91 4.26 3.09 -7.58
N PRO A 92 4.49 3.84 -6.50
CA PRO A 92 4.83 5.25 -6.60
C PRO A 92 6.08 5.48 -7.42
N GLN A 93 6.08 6.57 -8.19
CA GLN A 93 7.24 6.93 -9.00
C GLN A 93 8.41 7.41 -8.14
N TYR A 94 8.11 8.02 -6.99
CA TYR A 94 9.11 8.61 -6.12
C TYR A 94 9.07 7.97 -4.73
N THR A 95 10.24 7.56 -4.22
CA THR A 95 10.40 7.31 -2.79
C THR A 95 10.43 8.62 -2.02
N TYR A 96 10.30 8.56 -0.68
CA TYR A 96 10.43 9.76 0.14
C TYR A 96 11.78 10.43 -0.06
N GLU A 97 12.87 9.67 -0.10
CA GLU A 97 14.23 10.21 -0.25
C GLU A 97 14.41 10.90 -1.61
N GLU A 98 13.79 10.37 -2.66
CA GLU A 98 13.76 10.98 -3.98
C GLU A 98 12.90 12.25 -4.00
N ALA A 99 11.74 12.23 -3.32
CA ALA A 99 10.89 13.39 -3.14
C ALA A 99 11.62 14.51 -2.38
N ALA A 100 12.27 14.18 -1.27
CA ALA A 100 13.03 15.13 -0.44
C ALA A 100 14.15 15.80 -1.24
N LYS A 101 14.90 15.02 -2.03
CA LYS A 101 15.92 15.54 -2.94
C LYS A 101 15.33 16.44 -4.02
N LYS A 102 14.18 16.08 -4.59
CA LYS A 102 13.51 16.87 -5.64
C LYS A 102 13.08 18.25 -5.12
N VAL A 103 12.44 18.30 -3.95
CA VAL A 103 12.03 19.57 -3.31
C VAL A 103 13.26 20.39 -2.93
N ALA A 104 14.27 19.77 -2.29
CA ALA A 104 15.48 20.48 -1.90
C ALA A 104 16.24 21.08 -3.10
N ASN A 105 16.32 20.36 -4.22
CA ASN A 105 16.95 20.86 -5.45
C ASN A 105 16.17 22.03 -6.05
N ALA A 106 14.84 22.00 -6.01
CA ALA A 106 14.01 23.10 -6.50
C ALA A 106 14.23 24.40 -5.70
N GLU A 107 14.36 24.31 -4.37
CA GLU A 107 14.68 25.48 -3.53
C GLU A 107 16.12 25.95 -3.72
N LYS A 108 17.09 25.04 -3.87
CA LYS A 108 18.49 25.40 -4.19
C LYS A 108 18.62 26.13 -5.53
N GLN A 109 17.85 25.73 -6.55
CA GLN A 109 17.83 26.41 -7.85
C GLN A 109 17.31 27.85 -7.77
N LYS A 110 16.55 28.19 -6.72
CA LYS A 110 16.13 29.56 -6.41
C LYS A 110 17.20 30.35 -5.65
N GLY A 111 18.39 29.78 -5.44
CA GLY A 111 19.53 30.41 -4.75
C GLY A 111 19.50 30.31 -3.23
N LYS A 112 18.61 29.48 -2.66
CA LYS A 112 18.45 29.36 -1.20
C LYS A 112 19.38 28.31 -0.59
N SER A 113 19.78 28.53 0.66
CA SER A 113 20.48 27.51 1.46
C SER A 113 19.47 26.50 1.98
N VAL A 114 19.68 25.21 1.71
CA VAL A 114 18.70 24.17 2.05
C VAL A 114 19.38 23.04 2.82
N GLN A 115 18.84 22.75 4.01
CA GLN A 115 19.17 21.56 4.80
C GLN A 115 17.95 20.65 4.89
N LEU A 116 18.16 19.35 4.66
CA LEU A 116 17.12 18.34 4.75
C LEU A 116 16.92 17.95 6.22
N GLN A 117 15.68 17.98 6.71
CA GLN A 117 15.33 17.38 8.00
C GLN A 117 14.53 16.09 7.75
N ILE A 118 15.07 14.95 8.18
CA ILE A 118 14.35 13.68 8.12
C ILE A 118 13.87 13.38 9.55
N PRO A 119 12.56 13.33 9.82
CA PRO A 119 12.04 12.97 11.14
C PRO A 119 12.53 11.59 11.58
N MET A 120 12.94 11.45 12.85
CA MET A 120 13.43 10.19 13.43
C MET A 120 12.31 9.16 13.60
N TYR A 121 11.11 9.64 13.96
CA TYR A 121 9.88 8.88 14.01
C TYR A 121 9.00 9.30 12.84
N ARG A 122 9.25 8.69 11.68
CA ARG A 122 8.36 8.80 10.53
C ARG A 122 7.15 7.88 10.80
N GLU A 123 6.25 8.32 11.68
CA GLU A 123 4.85 8.04 11.38
C GLU A 123 4.64 8.81 10.09
N ASP A 124 4.55 8.12 8.96
CA ASP A 124 4.09 8.72 7.72
C ASP A 124 2.64 9.16 7.99
N LYS A 125 2.48 10.28 8.71
CA LYS A 125 1.22 10.92 9.05
C LYS A 125 0.65 11.39 7.72
N LEU A 126 -0.06 10.47 7.07
CA LEU A 126 -1.44 10.65 6.65
C LEU A 126 -1.81 12.13 6.58
N GLY A 127 -1.47 12.78 5.48
CA GLY A 127 -2.10 14.05 5.16
C GLY A 127 -3.60 13.84 5.16
N VAL A 128 -4.35 14.81 5.68
CA VAL A 128 -5.82 14.83 5.66
C VAL A 128 -6.27 14.87 4.19
N GLY A 129 -6.35 13.69 3.57
CA GLY A 129 -6.86 13.43 2.24
C GLY A 129 -8.04 12.47 2.36
N LYS A 130 -8.95 12.50 1.39
CA LYS A 130 -10.08 11.56 1.38
C LYS A 130 -9.53 10.14 1.23
N GLU A 131 -9.66 9.33 2.27
CA GLU A 131 -9.47 7.88 2.19
C GLU A 131 -10.32 7.35 1.02
N SER A 132 -9.69 6.60 0.11
CA SER A 132 -10.38 5.98 -1.01
C SER A 132 -9.96 4.52 -1.08
N PHE A 133 -10.97 3.64 -1.05
CA PHE A 133 -10.83 2.21 -1.23
C PHE A 133 -10.00 1.89 -2.49
N LEU A 134 -9.02 1.00 -2.36
CA LEU A 134 -8.10 0.56 -3.44
C LEU A 134 -7.14 1.61 -4.02
N GLN A 135 -6.85 2.70 -3.32
CA GLN A 135 -5.72 3.55 -3.71
C GLN A 135 -4.39 2.88 -3.38
N MET A 136 -3.42 2.96 -4.30
CA MET A 136 -2.10 2.32 -4.13
C MET A 136 -1.32 2.92 -2.96
N THR A 137 -1.43 4.23 -2.85
CA THR A 137 -0.89 5.03 -1.77
C THR A 137 -2.04 5.77 -1.15
N ASN A 138 -2.15 5.69 0.16
CA ASN A 138 -3.14 6.50 0.84
C ASN A 138 -2.66 7.96 1.02
N HIS A 139 -1.39 8.28 0.70
CA HIS A 139 -0.71 9.44 1.28
C HIS A 139 0.13 10.28 0.31
N THR A 140 0.13 11.58 0.60
CA THR A 140 1.10 12.59 0.17
C THR A 140 2.30 12.55 1.12
N TYR A 141 3.54 12.66 0.63
CA TYR A 141 4.68 12.85 1.51
C TYR A 141 4.71 14.29 2.04
N TYR A 142 4.94 14.47 3.33
CA TYR A 142 5.34 15.78 3.85
C TYR A 142 6.87 15.83 3.89
N ILE A 143 7.44 16.78 3.17
CA ILE A 143 8.88 16.98 3.09
C ILE A 143 9.25 18.18 3.95
N TYR A 144 10.14 17.94 4.90
CA TYR A 144 10.58 18.89 5.91
C TYR A 144 11.96 19.44 5.50
N LEU A 145 12.04 20.75 5.27
CA LEU A 145 13.28 21.43 4.87
C LEU A 145 13.54 22.60 5.80
N ASN A 146 14.81 22.90 6.08
CA ASN A 146 15.21 24.18 6.60
C ASN A 146 15.81 25.00 5.44
N VAL A 147 15.17 26.12 5.12
CA VAL A 147 15.51 26.97 3.97
C VAL A 147 15.81 28.39 4.47
N ASP A 148 17.05 28.84 4.29
CA ASP A 148 17.52 30.13 4.82
C ASP A 148 17.17 30.33 6.31
N ASP A 149 17.44 29.30 7.11
CA ASP A 149 17.16 29.20 8.55
C ASP A 149 15.67 29.25 8.94
N LYS A 150 14.75 29.05 7.98
CA LYS A 150 13.31 28.91 8.21
C LYS A 150 12.84 27.47 7.96
N PRO A 151 12.12 26.84 8.91
CA PRO A 151 11.51 25.55 8.68
C PRO A 151 10.35 25.68 7.69
N LEU A 152 10.39 24.92 6.61
CA LEU A 152 9.36 24.84 5.57
C LEU A 152 8.88 23.39 5.40
N VAL A 153 7.63 23.27 4.99
CA VAL A 153 6.95 21.99 4.79
C VAL A 153 6.36 21.95 3.40
N PHE A 154 6.60 20.86 2.69
CA PHE A 154 6.05 20.67 1.36
C PHE A 154 5.20 19.41 1.31
N LYS A 155 3.98 19.53 0.79
CA LYS A 155 3.16 18.39 0.39
C LYS A 155 3.67 17.91 -0.96
N PHE A 156 4.06 16.65 -1.06
CA PHE A 156 4.58 16.04 -2.27
C PHE A 156 3.72 14.85 -2.69
N ASN A 157 3.22 14.88 -3.92
CA ASN A 157 2.48 13.76 -4.50
C ASN A 157 3.46 12.70 -5.04
N PRO A 158 3.50 11.48 -4.47
CA PRO A 158 4.47 10.46 -4.84
C PRO A 158 4.20 9.82 -6.22
N LEU A 159 3.00 10.03 -6.79
CA LEU A 159 2.61 9.53 -8.11
C LEU A 159 2.95 10.52 -9.23
N SER A 160 2.68 11.82 -9.03
CA SER A 160 2.92 12.86 -10.06
C SER A 160 4.25 13.59 -9.89
N GLY A 161 4.86 13.51 -8.70
CA GLY A 161 6.03 14.27 -8.33
C GLY A 161 5.82 15.78 -8.22
N GLN A 162 4.57 16.24 -8.21
CA GLN A 162 4.19 17.63 -7.94
C GLN A 162 4.27 17.91 -6.44
N PHE A 163 4.60 19.14 -6.08
CA PHE A 163 4.65 19.55 -4.68
C PHE A 163 4.22 20.99 -4.50
N GLU A 164 3.68 21.28 -3.32
CA GLU A 164 3.25 22.61 -2.90
C GLU A 164 3.75 22.89 -1.47
N GLU A 165 4.09 24.15 -1.20
CA GLU A 165 4.44 24.60 0.15
C GLU A 165 3.16 24.68 1.00
N VAL A 166 3.20 24.10 2.20
CA VAL A 166 2.07 24.15 3.12
C VAL A 166 2.10 25.48 3.84
N THR A 167 1.09 26.31 3.60
CA THR A 167 0.95 27.62 4.23
C THR A 167 -0.05 27.53 5.40
N GLY A 168 0.40 27.77 6.63
CA GLY A 168 -0.45 27.79 7.83
C GLY A 168 0.29 27.44 9.13
N GLU A 169 0.12 28.26 10.17
CA GLU A 169 0.85 28.19 11.46
C GLU A 169 0.67 26.86 12.23
N ARG A 170 -0.50 26.23 12.15
CA ARG A 170 -0.82 24.99 12.88
C ARG A 170 0.04 23.78 12.51
N VAL A 171 0.63 23.76 11.31
CA VAL A 171 1.47 22.63 10.88
C VAL A 171 2.83 22.68 11.57
N LEU A 172 3.32 23.88 11.91
CA LEU A 172 4.62 24.11 12.54
C LEU A 172 4.62 23.90 14.07
N GLU A 173 3.45 23.85 14.74
CA GLU A 173 3.37 23.62 16.19
C GLU A 173 3.63 22.15 16.59
N GLU A 174 3.44 21.18 15.69
CA GLU A 174 3.85 19.78 15.93
C GLU A 174 5.38 19.58 15.78
N TYR A 175 6.16 20.65 15.55
CA TYR A 175 7.62 20.65 15.32
C TYR A 175 8.44 20.99 16.58
N GLU A 176 8.06 20.53 17.77
CA GLU A 176 9.06 20.42 18.83
C GLU A 176 10.01 19.26 18.48
N VAL A 177 10.94 19.56 17.57
CA VAL A 177 12.17 18.81 17.34
C VAL A 177 13.03 19.04 18.58
N GLN A 178 13.17 18.03 19.43
CA GLN A 178 14.22 18.02 20.46
C GLN A 178 15.60 17.86 19.81
#